data_AF-G0N1W2-F1
#
_entry.id   AF-G0N1W2-F1
#
_cell.length_a   1.000
_cell.length_b   1.000
_cell.length_c   1.000
_cell.angle_alpha   90.00
_cell.angle_beta   90.00
_cell.angle_gamma   90.00
#
_symmetry.space_group_name_H-M   'P 1'
#
loop_
_entity.id
_entity.type
_entity.pdbx_description
1 polymer ?
#
loop_
_entity_poly.entity_id
_entity_poly.type
_entity_poly.pdbx_seq_one_letter_code
_entity_poly.pdbx_strand_id
1 'polypeptide(L)'
;MVPTTGSTNTNSFVNIEMDEIPYIDEDPVENTSAAPQTPKVPAPRIMVKVIKRNHMEIIYSITHTMPMHKLKTHFASQLGIAYENIVFMFYEKFVNREDTAGTLHLTNNCKIMAFEIALEKPKVYRAVENGVFV
;
A
#
# COMPACT_ATOMS: atom_id res chain seq x y z
N MET A 1 -17.83 21.46 -43.28
CA MET A 1 -18.30 21.80 -41.93
C MET A 1 -19.03 20.60 -41.35
N VAL A 2 -18.38 19.84 -40.46
CA VAL A 2 -18.81 19.42 -39.10
C VAL A 2 -17.66 18.59 -38.51
N PRO A 3 -17.16 18.87 -37.30
CA PRO A 3 -16.20 18.00 -36.63
C PRO A 3 -16.95 16.97 -35.79
N THR A 4 -16.72 15.68 -36.03
CA THR A 4 -17.21 14.64 -35.12
C THR A 4 -16.11 14.34 -34.11
N THR A 5 -16.31 14.84 -32.90
CA THR A 5 -15.49 14.61 -31.71
C THR A 5 -15.45 13.13 -31.37
N GLY A 6 -14.34 12.47 -31.67
CA GLY A 6 -14.00 11.16 -31.10
C GLY A 6 -13.66 11.32 -29.62
N SER A 7 -14.61 10.97 -28.76
CA SER A 7 -14.48 10.94 -27.31
C SER A 7 -13.22 10.16 -26.88
N THR A 8 -12.26 10.86 -26.30
CA THR A 8 -11.15 10.28 -25.54
C THR A 8 -11.72 9.56 -24.32
N ASN A 9 -11.71 8.23 -24.35
CA ASN A 9 -11.87 7.43 -23.14
C ASN A 9 -10.84 6.31 -23.14
N THR A 10 -9.60 6.68 -22.87
CA THR A 10 -8.62 5.73 -22.36
C THR A 10 -8.68 5.81 -20.84
N ASN A 11 -9.72 5.18 -20.26
CA ASN A 11 -9.67 4.76 -18.86
C ASN A 11 -8.60 3.68 -18.75
N SER A 12 -7.35 4.13 -18.68
CA SER A 12 -6.17 3.31 -18.47
C SER A 12 -6.17 2.88 -17.01
N PHE A 13 -6.93 1.83 -16.69
CA PHE A 13 -6.74 1.11 -15.44
C PHE A 13 -5.35 0.49 -15.50
N VAL A 14 -4.39 1.08 -14.79
CA VAL A 14 -3.07 0.47 -14.61
C VAL A 14 -3.28 -0.71 -13.66
N ASN A 15 -3.44 -1.90 -14.23
CA ASN A 15 -3.36 -3.15 -13.49
C ASN A 15 -1.88 -3.36 -13.14
N ILE A 16 -1.48 -2.86 -11.97
CA ILE A 16 -0.16 -3.17 -11.41
C ILE A 16 -0.29 -4.60 -10.89
N GLU A 17 0.42 -5.53 -11.52
CA GLU A 17 0.44 -6.96 -11.19
C GLU A 17 0.60 -7.20 -9.68
N MET A 18 0.01 -8.29 -9.20
CA MET A 18 0.11 -8.75 -7.81
C MET A 18 1.58 -8.82 -7.38
N ASP A 19 2.04 -7.79 -6.67
CA ASP A 19 3.38 -7.76 -6.12
C ASP A 19 3.34 -8.47 -4.76
N GLU A 20 3.90 -9.68 -4.70
CA GLU A 20 4.14 -10.33 -3.43
C GLU A 20 5.22 -9.55 -2.69
N ILE A 21 4.83 -8.83 -1.65
CA ILE A 21 5.81 -8.12 -0.83
C ILE A 21 6.69 -9.21 -0.19
N PRO A 22 8.00 -9.24 -0.50
CA PRO A 22 8.88 -10.24 0.08
C PRO A 22 8.80 -10.11 1.60
N TYR A 23 8.48 -11.22 2.26
CA TYR A 23 8.48 -11.29 3.71
C TYR A 23 9.93 -11.25 4.18
N ILE A 24 10.43 -10.04 4.44
CA ILE A 24 11.72 -9.86 5.09
C ILE A 24 11.47 -10.12 6.57
N ASP A 25 11.74 -11.36 7.01
CA ASP A 25 12.11 -11.62 8.40
C ASP A 25 13.36 -10.75 8.65
N GLU A 26 13.19 -9.62 9.32
CA GLU A 26 14.33 -8.98 9.98
C GLU A 26 14.61 -9.82 11.24
N ASP A 27 15.10 -11.04 11.01
CA ASP A 27 15.77 -11.81 12.05
C ASP A 27 16.97 -10.98 12.51
N PRO A 28 17.19 -10.79 13.84
CA PRO A 28 18.43 -10.21 14.30
C PRO A 28 19.57 -11.13 13.85
N VAL A 29 20.59 -10.53 13.24
CA VAL A 29 21.83 -11.21 12.86
C VAL A 29 22.41 -11.89 14.10
N GLU A 30 22.26 -13.21 14.22
CA GLU A 30 23.06 -13.99 15.14
C GLU A 30 23.67 -15.20 14.40
N ASN A 31 24.96 -15.05 14.18
CA ASN A 31 25.91 -15.99 13.64
C ASN A 31 25.95 -17.27 14.50
N THR A 32 25.69 -18.46 13.94
CA THR A 32 26.34 -19.77 14.22
C THR A 32 25.40 -20.98 14.11
N SER A 33 25.87 -21.96 13.33
CA SER A 33 25.62 -23.42 13.41
C SER A 33 24.25 -23.98 13.02
N ALA A 34 24.33 -24.90 12.05
CA ALA A 34 23.30 -25.80 11.55
C ALA A 34 22.39 -26.44 12.62
N ALA A 35 21.08 -26.25 12.45
CA ALA A 35 20.00 -27.07 13.01
C ALA A 35 18.83 -27.08 12.01
N PRO A 36 18.03 -28.17 11.94
CA PRO A 36 17.17 -28.47 10.80
C PRO A 36 16.09 -27.41 10.65
N GLN A 37 15.97 -26.89 9.42
CA GLN A 37 14.90 -26.00 9.00
C GLN A 37 13.57 -26.76 9.19
N THR A 38 12.93 -26.53 10.33
CA THR A 38 11.55 -26.94 10.56
C THR A 38 10.71 -26.30 9.47
N PRO A 39 9.77 -27.03 8.84
CA PRO A 39 8.95 -26.46 7.79
C PRO A 39 8.14 -25.33 8.42
N LYS A 40 8.57 -24.07 8.19
CA LYS A 40 7.82 -22.85 8.51
C LYS A 40 6.51 -23.00 7.75
N VAL A 41 5.46 -23.48 8.43
CA VAL A 41 4.12 -23.55 7.88
C VAL A 41 3.83 -22.18 7.31
N PRO A 42 3.55 -22.05 6.00
CA PRO A 42 3.34 -20.74 5.39
C PRO A 42 2.21 -20.06 6.15
N ALA A 43 2.53 -18.98 6.85
CA ALA A 43 1.54 -18.23 7.62
C ALA A 43 0.40 -17.82 6.66
N PRO A 44 -0.87 -17.88 7.10
CA PRO A 44 -1.99 -17.53 6.25
C PRO A 44 -1.83 -16.10 5.74
N ARG A 45 -1.72 -15.98 4.42
CA ARG A 45 -1.68 -14.69 3.71
C ARG A 45 -3.09 -14.22 3.42
N ILE A 46 -3.28 -12.92 3.47
CA ILE A 46 -4.51 -12.24 3.06
C ILE A 46 -4.21 -11.34 1.87
N MET A 47 -5.20 -11.20 0.99
CA MET A 47 -5.13 -10.27 -0.13
C MET A 47 -5.81 -8.96 0.24
N VAL A 48 -5.06 -7.85 0.19
CA VAL A 48 -5.57 -6.51 0.46
C VAL A 48 -5.42 -5.63 -0.77
N LYS A 49 -6.38 -4.74 -0.99
CA LYS A 49 -6.43 -3.82 -2.13
C LYS A 49 -6.09 -2.43 -1.64
N VAL A 50 -4.99 -1.84 -2.10
CA VAL A 50 -4.63 -0.46 -1.80
C VAL A 50 -5.07 0.40 -2.98
N ILE A 51 -5.97 1.36 -2.71
CA ILE A 51 -6.60 2.19 -3.73
C ILE A 51 -6.15 3.64 -3.54
N LYS A 52 -5.51 4.23 -4.54
CA LYS A 52 -5.28 5.67 -4.65
C LYS A 52 -6.42 6.31 -5.45
N ARG A 53 -6.84 7.52 -5.05
CA ARG A 53 -8.03 8.24 -5.56
C ARG A 53 -8.14 8.30 -7.10
N ASN A 54 -7.03 8.27 -7.85
CA ASN A 54 -6.99 8.22 -9.32
C ASN A 54 -7.17 6.82 -9.94
N HIS A 55 -8.05 5.98 -9.39
CA HIS A 55 -8.34 4.63 -9.90
C HIS A 55 -7.14 3.67 -9.98
N MET A 56 -6.04 3.97 -9.28
CA MET A 56 -4.92 3.06 -9.19
C MET A 56 -5.15 2.13 -8.00
N GLU A 57 -5.40 0.86 -8.32
CA GLU A 57 -5.61 -0.21 -7.37
C GLU A 57 -4.44 -1.18 -7.48
N ILE A 58 -3.76 -1.42 -6.36
CA ILE A 58 -2.69 -2.41 -6.26
C ILE A 58 -3.13 -3.47 -5.25
N ILE A 59 -3.05 -4.73 -5.65
CA ILE A 59 -3.41 -5.87 -4.80
C ILE A 59 -2.14 -6.44 -4.21
N TYR A 60 -2.08 -6.52 -2.88
CA TYR A 60 -0.96 -7.09 -2.15
C TYR A 60 -1.38 -8.34 -1.40
N SER A 61 -0.48 -9.33 -1.40
CA SER A 61 -0.57 -10.51 -0.54
C SER A 61 0.32 -10.28 0.69
N ILE A 62 -0.28 -10.19 1.88
CA ILE A 62 0.42 -9.88 3.14
C ILE A 62 0.08 -10.89 4.23
N THR A 63 0.94 -11.07 5.22
CA THR A 63 0.64 -11.89 6.40
C THR A 63 -0.10 -11.09 7.47
N HIS A 64 -0.90 -11.76 8.32
CA HIS A 64 -1.62 -11.10 9.42
C HIS A 64 -0.71 -10.35 10.41
N THR A 65 0.53 -10.83 10.59
CA THR A 65 1.53 -10.25 11.48
C THR A 65 2.36 -9.15 10.82
N MET A 66 2.22 -8.94 9.51
CA MET A 66 2.99 -7.94 8.80
C MET A 66 2.57 -6.53 9.23
N PRO A 67 3.53 -5.68 9.61
CA PRO A 67 3.23 -4.31 9.96
C PRO A 67 2.96 -3.47 8.70
N MET A 68 1.99 -2.56 8.82
CA MET A 68 1.46 -1.77 7.70
C MET A 68 2.48 -0.79 7.14
N HIS A 69 3.51 -0.43 7.90
CA HIS A 69 4.59 0.39 7.37
C HIS A 69 5.36 -0.28 6.24
N LYS A 70 5.54 -1.61 6.26
CA LYS A 70 6.21 -2.33 5.17
C LYS A 70 5.39 -2.23 3.89
N LEU A 71 4.08 -2.46 3.99
CA LEU A 71 3.12 -2.29 2.90
C LEU A 71 3.13 -0.84 2.37
N LYS A 72 3.10 0.13 3.28
CA LYS A 72 3.11 1.56 2.93
C LYS A 72 4.41 1.99 2.27
N THR A 73 5.57 1.58 2.77
CA THR A 73 6.88 1.87 2.17
C THR A 73 6.98 1.25 0.78
N HIS A 74 6.53 0.01 0.61
CA HIS A 74 6.52 -0.66 -0.68
C HIS A 74 5.64 0.06 -1.70
N PHE A 75 4.40 0.41 -1.30
CA PHE A 75 3.49 1.21 -2.09
C PHE A 75 4.09 2.58 -2.45
N ALA A 76 4.72 3.26 -1.49
CA ALA A 76 5.38 4.56 -1.72
C ALA A 76 6.52 4.44 -2.74
N SER A 77 7.36 3.40 -2.62
CA SER A 77 8.46 3.11 -3.53
C SER A 77 7.98 2.81 -4.95
N GLN A 78 6.91 2.02 -5.11
CA GLN A 78 6.31 1.72 -6.41
C GLN A 78 5.78 2.98 -7.13
N LEU A 79 5.42 4.03 -6.37
CA LEU A 79 4.92 5.29 -6.91
C LEU A 79 5.97 6.40 -6.97
N GLY A 80 7.17 6.18 -6.43
CA GLY A 80 8.18 7.22 -6.29
C GLY A 80 7.77 8.37 -5.36
N ILE A 81 6.85 8.13 -4.42
CA ILE A 81 6.37 9.12 -3.45
C ILE A 81 7.08 8.89 -2.12
N ALA A 82 7.36 9.96 -1.37
CA ALA A 82 7.94 9.83 -0.04
C ALA A 82 6.95 9.17 0.94
N TYR A 83 7.46 8.28 1.80
CA TYR A 83 6.66 7.59 2.82
C TYR A 83 5.85 8.56 3.72
N GLU A 84 6.45 9.69 4.07
CA GLU A 84 5.84 10.75 4.89
C GLU A 84 4.65 11.45 4.19
N ASN A 85 4.67 11.46 2.86
CA ASN A 85 3.62 12.06 2.04
C ASN A 85 2.49 11.07 1.73
N ILE A 86 2.52 9.85 2.26
CA ILE A 86 1.43 8.89 2.09
C ILE A 86 0.70 8.70 3.41
N VAL A 87 -0.64 8.65 3.35
CA VAL A 87 -1.50 8.30 4.48
C VAL A 87 -2.41 7.16 4.07
N PHE A 88 -2.42 6.10 4.87
CA PHE A 88 -3.33 4.97 4.69
C PHE A 88 -4.54 5.13 5.61
N MET A 89 -5.71 4.85 5.07
CA MET A 89 -6.97 4.90 5.78
C MET A 89 -7.77 3.63 5.50
N PHE A 90 -8.26 3.02 6.57
CA PHE A 90 -9.07 1.80 6.52
C PHE A 90 -10.34 2.01 7.33
N TYR A 91 -11.52 1.89 6.70
CA TYR A 91 -12.83 2.18 7.31
C TYR A 91 -12.81 3.41 8.23
N GLU A 92 -12.39 4.56 7.68
CA GLU A 92 -12.34 5.85 8.40
C GLU A 92 -11.31 5.96 9.53
N LYS A 93 -10.46 4.95 9.72
CA LYS A 93 -9.33 4.99 10.66
C LYS A 93 -8.01 5.16 9.94
N PHE A 94 -7.18 6.06 10.46
CA PHE A 94 -5.79 6.17 10.01
C PHE A 94 -5.03 4.92 10.43
N VAL A 95 -4.33 4.33 9.47
CA VAL A 95 -3.47 3.18 9.69
C VAL A 95 -2.12 3.68 10.17
N ASN A 96 -1.71 3.27 11.37
CA ASN A 96 -0.42 3.63 11.93
C ASN A 96 0.70 2.72 11.43
N ARG A 97 1.95 3.13 11.72
CA ARG A 97 3.16 2.38 11.38
C ARG A 97 3.21 0.99 12.04
N GLU A 98 2.78 0.95 13.30
CA GLU A 98 2.83 -0.23 14.19
C GLU A 98 1.61 -1.15 13.98
N ASP A 99 0.58 -0.67 13.27
CA ASP A 99 -0.60 -1.48 13.01
C ASP A 99 -0.24 -2.66 12.11
N THR A 100 -0.91 -3.78 12.34
CA THR A 100 -0.78 -5.00 11.54
C THR A 100 -2.10 -5.32 10.88
N ALA A 101 -2.07 -6.22 9.90
CA ALA A 101 -3.30 -6.73 9.31
C ALA A 101 -4.24 -7.37 10.36
N GLY A 102 -3.67 -8.01 11.38
CA GLY A 102 -4.42 -8.56 12.51
C GLY A 102 -5.12 -7.48 13.36
N THR A 103 -4.40 -6.43 13.77
CA THR A 103 -4.97 -5.37 14.64
C THR A 103 -6.04 -4.54 13.94
N LEU A 104 -5.89 -4.35 12.62
CA LEU A 104 -6.87 -3.68 11.79
C LEU A 104 -8.03 -4.58 11.36
N HIS A 105 -7.99 -5.88 11.71
CA HIS A 105 -8.94 -6.89 11.24
C HIS A 105 -9.08 -6.89 9.70
N LEU A 106 -7.96 -6.73 9.00
CA LEU A 106 -7.92 -6.86 7.55
C LEU A 106 -8.26 -8.29 7.16
N THR A 107 -9.11 -8.42 6.15
CA THR A 107 -9.54 -9.70 5.59
C THR A 107 -9.27 -9.71 4.08
N ASN A 108 -9.49 -10.86 3.44
CA ASN A 108 -9.37 -10.98 2.00
C ASN A 108 -10.30 -9.99 1.29
N ASN A 109 -9.76 -9.30 0.28
CA ASN A 109 -10.43 -8.26 -0.49
C ASN A 109 -10.76 -6.97 0.28
N CYS A 110 -10.19 -6.76 1.47
CA CYS A 110 -10.27 -5.48 2.15
C CYS A 110 -9.65 -4.35 1.32
N LYS A 111 -10.28 -3.16 1.35
CA LYS A 111 -9.83 -1.97 0.63
C LYS A 111 -9.20 -0.98 1.61
N ILE A 112 -7.96 -0.61 1.36
CA ILE A 112 -7.23 0.43 2.07
C ILE A 112 -7.14 1.63 1.13
N MET A 113 -7.58 2.79 1.60
CA MET A 113 -7.46 4.03 0.84
C MET A 113 -6.10 4.65 1.10
N ALA A 114 -5.36 4.96 0.03
CA ALA A 114 -4.10 5.67 0.10
C ALA A 114 -4.28 7.12 -0.39
N PHE A 115 -3.86 8.07 0.44
CA PHE A 115 -3.86 9.48 0.13
C PHE A 115 -2.44 10.00 0.09
N GLU A 116 -2.14 10.77 -0.96
CA GLU A 116 -0.93 11.57 -0.99
C GLU A 116 -1.22 12.90 -0.28
N ILE A 117 -0.31 13.35 0.57
CA ILE A 117 -0.39 14.60 1.30
C ILE A 117 0.88 15.42 1.04
N ALA A 118 0.74 16.74 1.05
CA ALA A 118 1.90 17.64 1.08
C ALA A 118 1.66 18.78 2.08
N LEU A 119 2.77 19.39 2.50
CA LEU A 119 2.77 20.52 3.41
C LEU A 119 2.29 21.77 2.64
N GLU A 120 1.12 22.29 2.98
CA GLU A 120 0.60 23.55 2.41
C GLU A 120 1.13 24.75 3.23
N LYS A 121 1.09 24.63 4.55
CA LYS A 121 1.54 25.64 5.53
C LYS A 121 2.24 24.94 6.68
N PRO A 122 3.01 25.66 7.52
CA PRO A 122 3.60 25.08 8.72
C PRO A 122 2.53 24.35 9.55
N LYS A 123 2.68 23.03 9.72
CA LYS A 123 1.75 22.13 10.42
C LYS A 123 0.36 21.93 9.75
N VAL A 124 0.18 22.33 8.49
CA VAL A 124 -1.05 22.08 7.73
C VAL A 124 -0.70 21.19 6.54
N TYR A 125 -1.17 19.94 6.60
CA TYR A 125 -1.07 19.00 5.50
C TYR A 125 -2.38 18.99 4.74
N ARG A 126 -2.29 18.97 3.41
CA ARG A 126 -3.44 18.85 2.53
C ARG A 126 -3.24 17.69 1.57
N ALA A 127 -4.33 17.03 1.20
CA ALA A 127 -4.28 15.99 0.20
C ALA A 127 -3.83 16.57 -1.14
N VAL A 128 -2.97 15.82 -1.83
CA VAL A 128 -2.44 16.15 -3.14
C VAL A 128 -2.88 15.10 -4.14
N GLU A 129 -3.23 15.55 -5.33
CA GLU A 129 -3.60 14.72 -6.46
C GLU A 129 -2.88 15.23 -7.70
N ASN A 130 -2.00 14.41 -8.28
CA ASN A 130 -1.19 14.78 -9.45
C ASN A 130 -0.39 16.09 -9.26
N GLY A 131 0.10 16.34 -8.04
CA GLY A 131 0.82 17.57 -7.70
C GLY A 131 -0.07 18.79 -7.43
N VAL A 132 -1.40 18.64 -7.44
CA VAL A 132 -2.37 19.71 -7.14
C VAL A 132 -3.03 19.47 -5.78
N PHE A 133 -3.12 20.50 -4.94
CA PHE A 133 -3.85 20.44 -3.68
C PHE A 133 -5.36 20.33 -3.94
N VAL A 134 -6.02 19.36 -3.30
CA VAL A 134 -7.47 19.11 -3.40
C VAL A 134 -8.20 19.39 -2.11
#